data_AF-A0A2V4XBM7-F1
#
_entry.id   AF-A0A2V4XBM7-F1
#
_cell.length_a   1.000
_cell.length_b   1.000
_cell.length_c   1.000
_cell.angle_alpha   90.00
_cell.angle_beta   90.00
_cell.angle_gamma   90.00
#
_symmetry.space_group_name_H-M   'P 1'
#
loop_
_entity.id
_entity.type
_entity.pdbx_description
1 polymer ?
#
loop_
_entity_poly.entity_id
_entity_poly.type
_entity_poly.pdbx_seq_one_letter_code
_entity_poly.pdbx_strand_id
1 'polypeptide(L)'
;MGYIKTLNKWANAHTYYPLDLLRIALGVFLFYKGIFFMSNIHLLIDLYEPINSLAGDIMLVHYVAPAHFIGGCLIVFGLLTRWAIIAQLPILIGAVLINFIGVMNPTNLLLSSTVLFLCVFFLFYGSGRHSVDKYLKMQQ
;
A
#
# COMPACT_ATOMS: atom_id res chain seq x y z
N MET A 1 22.37 -35.62 10.42
CA MET A 1 21.10 -35.53 9.63
C MET A 1 19.90 -34.97 10.41
N GLY A 2 19.73 -35.22 11.72
CA GLY A 2 18.59 -34.71 12.50
C GLY A 2 18.52 -33.18 12.61
N TYR A 3 19.64 -32.52 12.90
CA TYR A 3 19.71 -31.06 13.06
C TYR A 3 19.36 -30.26 11.79
N ILE A 4 19.75 -30.76 10.61
CA ILE A 4 19.40 -30.11 9.34
C ILE A 4 17.89 -30.18 9.09
N LYS A 5 17.25 -31.32 9.42
CA LYS A 5 15.79 -31.48 9.29
C LYS A 5 15.02 -30.59 10.26
N THR A 6 15.48 -30.43 11.51
CA THR A 6 14.83 -29.56 12.48
C THR A 6 14.98 -28.08 12.13
N LEU A 7 16.17 -27.65 11.69
CA LEU A 7 16.39 -26.28 11.22
C LEU A 7 15.55 -25.95 9.98
N ASN A 8 15.46 -26.85 9.00
CA ASN A 8 14.60 -26.65 7.83
C ASN A 8 13.11 -26.57 8.20
N LYS A 9 12.66 -27.41 9.14
CA LYS A 9 11.28 -27.38 9.62
C LYS A 9 10.97 -26.07 10.34
N TRP A 10 11.90 -25.56 11.15
CA TRP A 10 11.77 -24.27 11.80
C TRP A 10 11.73 -23.13 10.80
N ALA A 11 12.65 -23.10 9.82
CA ALA A 11 12.71 -22.07 8.80
C ALA A 11 11.39 -22.00 8.01
N ASN A 12 10.92 -23.14 7.49
CA ASN A 12 9.64 -23.21 6.77
C ASN A 12 8.43 -22.79 7.63
N ALA A 13 8.51 -22.97 8.94
CA ALA A 13 7.49 -22.53 9.89
C ALA A 13 7.63 -21.05 10.29
N HIS A 14 8.60 -20.29 9.79
CA HIS A 14 8.77 -18.87 10.15
C HIS A 14 8.96 -17.94 8.94
N THR A 15 9.15 -18.48 7.73
CA THR A 15 9.32 -17.71 6.48
C THR A 15 8.20 -16.69 6.21
N TYR A 16 7.01 -16.86 6.79
CA TYR A 16 5.87 -15.96 6.60
C TYR A 16 5.89 -14.71 7.48
N TYR A 17 6.57 -14.72 8.64
CA TYR A 17 6.57 -13.57 9.56
C TYR A 17 7.14 -12.28 8.93
N PRO A 18 8.24 -12.30 8.17
CA PRO A 18 8.75 -11.11 7.50
C PRO A 18 7.74 -10.53 6.49
N LEU A 19 7.00 -11.38 5.78
CA LEU A 19 5.99 -10.94 4.80
C LEU A 19 4.77 -10.34 5.49
N ASP A 20 4.33 -10.92 6.61
CA ASP A 20 3.26 -10.35 7.41
C ASP A 20 3.67 -8.99 8.01
N LEU A 21 4.91 -8.86 8.50
CA LEU A 21 5.44 -7.61 9.02
C LEU A 21 5.55 -6.53 7.92
N LEU A 22 6.02 -6.92 6.73
CA LEU A 22 6.10 -6.02 5.57
C LEU A 22 4.71 -5.55 5.13
N ARG A 23 3.70 -6.43 5.14
CA ARG A 23 2.31 -6.08 4.87
C ARG A 23 1.78 -5.07 5.88
N ILE A 24 2.02 -5.31 7.17
CA ILE A 24 1.60 -4.41 8.25
C ILE A 24 2.28 -3.05 8.10
N ALA A 25 3.59 -3.01 7.86
CA ALA A 25 4.33 -1.77 7.65
C ALA A 25 3.79 -0.97 6.44
N LEU A 26 3.52 -1.65 5.32
CA LEU A 26 2.89 -1.04 4.14
C LEU A 26 1.51 -0.45 4.49
N GLY A 27 0.66 -1.22 5.18
CA GLY A 27 -0.66 -0.79 5.58
C GLY A 27 -0.64 0.42 6.52
N VAL A 28 0.24 0.41 7.53
CA VAL A 28 0.44 1.53 8.48
C VAL A 28 0.92 2.77 7.73
N PHE A 29 1.85 2.60 6.79
CA PHE A 29 2.35 3.71 5.97
C PHE A 29 1.23 4.35 5.15
N LEU A 30 0.42 3.55 4.45
CA LEU A 30 -0.73 4.04 3.66
C LEU A 30 -1.77 4.71 4.55
N PHE A 31 -2.09 4.11 5.71
CA PHE A 31 -3.01 4.68 6.68
C PHE A 31 -2.55 6.06 7.16
N TYR A 32 -1.27 6.18 7.54
CA TYR A 32 -0.66 7.45 7.92
C TYR A 32 -0.74 8.48 6.80
N LYS A 33 -0.47 8.09 5.54
CA LYS A 33 -0.63 8.99 4.38
C LYS A 33 -2.07 9.43 4.18
N GLY A 34 -3.05 8.56 4.42
CA GLY A 34 -4.46 8.91 4.42
C GLY A 34 -4.79 10.03 5.41
N ILE A 35 -4.38 9.87 6.68
CA ILE A 35 -4.54 10.90 7.71
C ILE A 35 -3.81 12.20 7.30
N PHE A 36 -2.56 12.06 6.85
CA PHE A 36 -1.73 13.20 6.46
C PHE A 36 -2.39 14.06 5.37
N PHE A 37 -2.94 13.44 4.32
CA PHE A 37 -3.63 14.18 3.26
C PHE A 37 -4.99 14.74 3.70
N MET A 38 -5.73 14.04 4.56
CA MET A 38 -6.96 14.59 5.16
C MET A 38 -6.68 15.86 5.97
N SER A 39 -5.55 15.90 6.69
CA SER A 39 -5.14 17.08 7.46
C SER A 39 -4.46 18.17 6.62
N ASN A 40 -3.97 17.83 5.42
CA ASN A 40 -3.20 18.72 4.55
C ASN A 40 -3.71 18.69 3.11
N ILE A 41 -5.01 18.98 2.92
CA ILE A 41 -5.67 18.89 1.61
C ILE A 41 -5.00 19.82 0.58
N HIS A 42 -4.58 21.02 0.96
CA HIS A 42 -3.88 21.95 0.06
C HIS A 42 -2.60 21.34 -0.50
N LEU A 43 -1.81 20.65 0.32
CA LEU A 43 -0.60 19.97 -0.13
C LEU A 43 -0.93 18.87 -1.14
N LEU A 44 -2.03 18.13 -0.94
CA LEU A 44 -2.48 17.14 -1.92
C LEU A 44 -2.87 17.81 -3.25
N ILE A 45 -3.57 18.94 -3.23
CA ILE A 45 -3.93 19.68 -4.45
C ILE A 45 -2.67 20.16 -5.17
N ASP A 46 -1.73 20.78 -4.46
CA ASP A 46 -0.47 21.29 -5.02
C ASP A 46 0.37 20.16 -5.66
N LEU A 47 0.39 18.97 -5.06
CA LEU A 47 1.08 17.81 -5.62
C LEU A 47 0.48 17.37 -6.96
N TYR A 48 -0.82 17.54 -7.16
CA TYR A 48 -1.53 17.05 -8.35
C TYR A 48 -1.81 18.15 -9.38
N GLU A 49 -1.51 19.42 -9.08
CA GLU A 49 -1.62 20.57 -9.98
C GLU A 49 -1.07 20.30 -11.40
N PRO A 50 0.09 19.63 -11.60
CA PRO A 50 0.64 19.42 -12.93
C PRO A 50 -0.25 18.63 -13.89
N ILE A 51 -1.25 17.91 -13.37
CA ILE A 51 -2.15 17.08 -14.17
C ILE A 51 -3.64 17.39 -13.93
N ASN A 52 -3.97 18.34 -13.06
CA ASN A 52 -5.35 18.62 -12.70
C ASN A 52 -5.95 19.81 -13.45
N SER A 53 -7.24 19.68 -13.76
CA SER A 53 -8.13 20.79 -14.08
C SER A 53 -9.01 21.07 -12.87
N LEU A 54 -9.56 22.29 -12.73
CA LEU A 54 -10.37 22.73 -11.58
C LEU A 54 -11.52 21.78 -11.16
N ALA A 55 -12.06 20.98 -12.09
CA ALA A 55 -13.10 19.99 -11.78
C ALA A 55 -12.54 18.65 -11.22
N GLY A 56 -11.26 18.36 -11.46
CA GLY A 56 -10.57 17.16 -10.99
C GLY A 56 -10.16 17.20 -9.52
N ASP A 57 -9.92 18.38 -8.96
CA ASP A 57 -9.41 18.55 -7.59
C ASP A 57 -10.35 17.97 -6.52
N ILE A 58 -11.66 18.17 -6.67
CA ILE A 58 -12.65 17.69 -5.69
C ILE A 58 -12.71 16.16 -5.68
N MET A 59 -12.76 15.53 -6.85
CA MET A 59 -12.84 14.07 -6.97
C MET A 59 -11.55 13.40 -6.47
N LEU A 60 -10.41 14.05 -6.72
CA LEU A 60 -9.10 13.55 -6.31
C LEU A 60 -8.97 13.51 -4.78
N VAL A 61 -9.35 14.58 -4.08
CA VAL A 61 -9.28 14.65 -2.62
C VAL A 61 -10.20 13.60 -1.97
N HIS A 62 -11.44 13.46 -2.47
CA HIS A 62 -12.43 12.52 -1.91
C HIS A 62 -12.12 11.05 -2.24
N TYR A 63 -11.25 10.80 -3.21
CA TYR A 63 -10.79 9.45 -3.52
C TYR A 63 -9.48 9.10 -2.78
N VAL A 64 -8.45 9.95 -2.91
CA VAL A 64 -7.08 9.63 -2.47
C VAL A 64 -6.98 9.43 -0.96
N ALA A 65 -7.52 10.38 -0.19
CA ALA A 65 -7.42 10.34 1.27
C ALA A 65 -8.17 9.12 1.87
N PRO A 66 -9.46 8.90 1.54
CA PRO A 66 -10.20 7.73 2.04
C PRO A 66 -9.65 6.40 1.55
N ALA A 67 -9.18 6.33 0.30
CA ALA A 67 -8.55 5.12 -0.22
C ALA A 67 -7.32 4.74 0.60
N HIS A 68 -6.38 5.67 0.81
CA HIS A 68 -5.20 5.44 1.64
C HIS A 68 -5.54 5.11 3.10
N PHE A 69 -6.50 5.82 3.69
CA PHE A 69 -6.92 5.63 5.07
C PHE A 69 -7.57 4.25 5.28
N ILE A 70 -8.70 3.99 4.62
CA ILE A 70 -9.47 2.76 4.78
C ILE A 70 -8.67 1.58 4.23
N GLY A 71 -8.10 1.71 3.03
CA GLY A 71 -7.29 0.66 2.42
C GLY A 71 -6.03 0.35 3.23
N GLY A 72 -5.40 1.34 3.85
CA GLY A 72 -4.29 1.13 4.78
C GLY A 72 -4.69 0.26 5.97
N CYS A 73 -5.81 0.58 6.64
CA CYS A 73 -6.38 -0.25 7.70
C CYS A 73 -6.64 -1.70 7.25
N LEU A 74 -7.29 -1.87 6.10
CA LEU A 74 -7.60 -3.18 5.53
C LEU A 74 -6.33 -4.01 5.28
N ILE A 75 -5.27 -3.39 4.72
CA ILE A 75 -3.98 -4.04 4.48
C ILE A 75 -3.27 -4.44 5.79
N VAL A 76 -3.32 -3.61 6.84
CA VAL A 76 -2.74 -3.94 8.16
C VAL A 76 -3.31 -5.26 8.68
N PHE A 77 -4.64 -5.35 8.74
CA PHE A 77 -5.32 -6.56 9.22
C PHE A 77 -5.30 -7.71 8.20
N GLY A 78 -4.90 -7.44 6.95
CA GLY A 78 -4.95 -8.41 5.86
C GLY A 78 -6.39 -8.82 5.54
N LEU A 79 -7.31 -7.85 5.52
CA LEU A 79 -8.70 -8.01 5.12
C LEU A 79 -8.89 -7.40 3.73
N LEU A 80 -9.48 -8.14 2.78
CA LEU A 80 -9.68 -7.73 1.39
C LEU A 80 -8.40 -7.16 0.76
N THR A 81 -7.25 -7.75 1.07
CA THR A 81 -5.92 -7.14 0.80
C THR A 81 -5.74 -6.79 -0.68
N ARG A 82 -6.18 -7.67 -1.58
CA ARG A 82 -6.08 -7.44 -3.04
C ARG A 82 -6.95 -6.27 -3.49
N TRP A 83 -8.18 -6.16 -3.00
CA TRP A 83 -9.09 -5.06 -3.33
C TRP A 83 -8.60 -3.72 -2.77
N ALA A 84 -8.13 -3.73 -1.52
CA ALA A 84 -7.52 -2.56 -0.91
C ALA A 84 -6.31 -2.08 -1.72
N ILE A 85 -5.47 -2.99 -2.20
CA ILE A 85 -4.33 -2.68 -3.07
C ILE A 85 -4.78 -2.13 -4.43
N ILE A 86 -5.76 -2.77 -5.09
CA ILE A 86 -6.29 -2.30 -6.38
C ILE A 86 -6.75 -0.85 -6.28
N ALA A 87 -7.40 -0.47 -5.18
CA ALA A 87 -7.78 0.92 -4.93
C ALA A 87 -6.58 1.87 -4.81
N GLN A 88 -5.40 1.40 -4.39
CA GLN A 88 -4.21 2.25 -4.27
C GLN A 88 -3.40 2.38 -5.55
N LEU A 89 -3.48 1.41 -6.46
CA LEU A 89 -2.66 1.41 -7.66
C LEU A 89 -2.83 2.68 -8.51
N PRO A 90 -4.05 3.16 -8.82
CA PRO A 90 -4.21 4.40 -9.58
C PRO A 90 -3.55 5.61 -8.91
N ILE A 91 -3.64 5.68 -7.59
CA ILE A 91 -3.08 6.78 -6.79
C ILE A 91 -1.55 6.77 -6.86
N LEU A 92 -0.94 5.61 -6.63
CA LEU A 92 0.51 5.44 -6.61
C LEU A 92 1.12 5.58 -8.01
N ILE A 93 0.44 5.06 -9.05
CA ILE A 93 0.82 5.28 -10.45
C ILE A 93 0.78 6.77 -10.77
N GLY A 94 -0.30 7.46 -10.39
CA GLY A 94 -0.41 8.91 -10.53
C GLY A 94 0.74 9.66 -9.84
N ALA A 95 1.07 9.29 -8.61
CA ALA A 95 2.15 9.90 -7.85
C ALA A 95 3.53 9.70 -8.49
N VAL A 96 3.80 8.55 -9.12
CA VAL A 96 5.03 8.31 -9.88
C VAL A 96 5.05 9.16 -11.15
N LEU A 97 3.97 9.17 -11.93
CA LEU A 97 3.88 9.93 -13.19
C LEU A 97 4.01 11.44 -12.98
N ILE A 98 3.32 11.99 -11.98
CA ILE A 98 3.40 13.41 -11.62
C ILE A 98 4.84 13.83 -11.34
N ASN A 99 5.63 12.97 -10.69
CA ASN A 99 7.01 13.29 -10.36
C ASN A 99 7.91 13.45 -11.60
N PHE A 100 7.53 12.84 -12.74
CA PHE A 100 8.22 13.01 -14.02
C PHE A 100 7.66 14.16 -14.87
N ILE A 101 6.39 14.53 -14.68
CA ILE A 101 5.73 15.61 -15.43
C ILE A 101 6.00 16.97 -14.78
N GLY A 102 5.91 17.04 -13.45
CA GLY A 102 6.14 18.25 -12.66
C GLY A 102 7.59 18.39 -12.20
N VAL A 103 7.79 19.13 -11.10
CA VAL A 103 9.11 19.27 -10.46
C VAL A 103 9.48 17.95 -9.79
N MET A 104 10.50 17.28 -10.33
CA MET A 104 10.97 16.01 -9.81
C MET A 104 11.48 16.15 -8.37
N ASN A 105 10.97 15.30 -7.49
CA ASN A 105 11.43 15.16 -6.11
C ASN A 105 11.90 13.71 -5.91
N PRO A 106 13.23 13.46 -5.83
CA PRO A 106 13.80 12.13 -5.72
C PRO A 106 13.25 11.31 -4.55
N THR A 107 13.02 11.96 -3.41
CA THR A 107 12.48 11.31 -2.21
C THR A 107 11.06 10.83 -2.45
N ASN A 108 10.22 11.68 -3.04
CA ASN A 108 8.83 11.32 -3.37
C ASN A 108 8.79 10.23 -4.45
N LEU A 109 9.65 10.30 -5.46
CA LEU A 109 9.74 9.29 -6.51
C LEU A 109 10.14 7.93 -5.95
N LEU A 110 11.18 7.88 -5.11
CA LEU A 110 11.65 6.65 -4.48
C LEU A 110 10.56 6.04 -3.59
N LEU A 111 9.90 6.88 -2.80
CA LEU A 111 8.85 6.46 -1.88
C LEU A 111 7.61 5.96 -2.63
N SER A 112 7.10 6.70 -3.62
CA SER A 112 5.93 6.29 -4.41
C SER A 112 6.22 5.03 -5.22
N SER A 113 7.42 4.92 -5.81
CA SER A 113 7.84 3.75 -6.58
C SER A 113 7.99 2.50 -5.70
N THR A 114 8.55 2.64 -4.50
CA THR A 114 8.71 1.54 -3.55
C THR A 114 7.36 1.04 -3.05
N VAL A 115 6.47 1.97 -2.67
CA VAL A 115 5.12 1.62 -2.21
C VAL A 115 4.30 1.00 -3.35
N LEU A 116 4.41 1.51 -4.58
CA LEU A 116 3.81 0.92 -5.77
C LEU A 116 4.31 -0.52 -5.99
N PHE A 117 5.62 -0.73 -5.93
CA PHE A 117 6.21 -2.05 -6.06
C PHE A 117 5.68 -3.03 -4.99
N LEU A 118 5.63 -2.61 -3.73
CA LEU A 118 5.09 -3.42 -2.65
C LEU A 118 3.59 -3.72 -2.84
N CYS A 119 2.81 -2.74 -3.29
CA CYS A 119 1.41 -2.93 -3.66
C CYS A 119 1.29 -3.98 -4.77
N VAL A 120 2.06 -3.89 -5.85
CA VAL A 120 2.07 -4.89 -6.93
C VAL A 120 2.48 -6.28 -6.41
N PHE A 121 3.50 -6.36 -5.54
CA PHE A 121 3.91 -7.61 -4.91
C PHE A 121 2.75 -8.25 -4.12
N PHE A 122 2.11 -7.51 -3.23
CA PHE A 122 0.98 -8.00 -2.43
C PHE A 122 -0.31 -8.17 -3.23
N LEU A 123 -0.44 -7.54 -4.40
CA LEU A 123 -1.54 -7.81 -5.33
C LEU A 123 -1.50 -9.28 -5.77
N PHE A 124 -0.31 -9.81 -6.07
CA PHE A 124 -0.13 -11.20 -6.49
C PHE A 124 -0.04 -12.17 -5.30
N TYR A 125 0.76 -11.82 -4.28
CA TYR A 125 0.96 -12.65 -3.09
C TYR A 125 -0.32 -12.78 -2.25
N GLY A 126 -1.11 -11.71 -2.13
CA GLY A 126 -2.32 -11.66 -1.32
C GLY A 126 -2.06 -11.34 0.15
N SER A 127 -2.99 -11.72 1.03
CA SER A 127 -3.01 -11.28 2.42
C SER A 127 -1.95 -11.90 3.33
N GLY A 128 -1.29 -13.00 2.95
CA GLY A 128 -0.35 -13.73 3.84
C GLY A 128 -1.03 -14.67 4.83
N ARG A 129 -0.23 -15.32 5.70
CA ARG A 129 -0.69 -16.41 6.59
C ARG A 129 -1.42 -15.88 7.82
N HIS A 130 -0.96 -14.79 8.41
CA HIS A 130 -1.61 -14.18 9.56
C HIS A 130 -2.45 -12.98 9.09
N SER A 131 -3.58 -13.29 8.46
CA SER A 131 -4.51 -12.31 7.93
C SER A 131 -5.94 -12.65 8.33
N VAL A 132 -6.78 -11.62 8.42
CA VAL A 132 -8.22 -11.80 8.64
C VAL A 132 -8.85 -12.54 7.45
N ASP A 133 -8.43 -12.28 6.21
CA ASP A 133 -8.89 -13.03 5.02
C ASP A 133 -8.73 -14.55 5.20
N LYS A 134 -7.60 -14.99 5.76
CA LYS A 134 -7.35 -16.42 5.99
C LYS A 134 -8.14 -16.97 7.17
N TYR A 135 -8.28 -16.18 8.25
CA TYR A 135 -9.12 -16.54 9.38
C TYR A 135 -10.59 -16.75 8.96
N LEU A 136 -11.10 -15.90 8.07
CA LEU A 136 -12.44 -15.98 7.50
C LEU A 136 -12.56 -16.96 6.32
N LYS A 137 -11.48 -17.67 5.95
CA LYS A 137 -11.43 -18.60 4.81
C LYS A 137 -11.85 -17.98 3.47
N MET A 138 -11.52 -16.70 3.27
CA MET A 138 -11.84 -15.95 2.04
C MET A 138 -10.83 -16.18 0.91
N GLN A 139 -9.65 -16.71 1.22
CA GLN A 139 -8.68 -17.11 0.22
C GLN A 139 -9.00 -18.53 -0.27
N GLN A 140 -9.53 -18.64 -1.50
CA GLN A 140 -9.62 -19.91 -2.24
C GLN A 140 -8.26 -20.26 -2.86
#